data_AF-A0A8I1KKV4-F1
#
_entry.id   AF-A0A8I1KKV4-F1
#
_cell.length_a   1.000
_cell.length_b   1.000
_cell.length_c   1.000
_cell.angle_alpha   90.00
_cell.angle_beta   90.00
_cell.angle_gamma   90.00
#
_symmetry.space_group_name_H-M   'P 1'
#
loop_
_entity.id
_entity.type
_entity.pdbx_description
1 polymer ?
#
loop_
_entity_poly.entity_id
_entity_poly.type
_entity_poly.pdbx_seq_one_letter_code
_entity_poly.pdbx_strand_id
1 'polypeptide(L)'
;MPFEYGKLERIAPGVRRIVCENPGPFTFKGTNLYVVGEGDVAAIDPGPAGGAQVDLLLDALRQTGERVAHIILTHCHADHSGAAAALKERTGAPTYGMARKIDDPVIGKRGPSGGDFVIPVAFDVPLLHADTVRDASFELHAVHTPGHAPDHLCFRLADGDILFSGDTVMGWNTSVVAPPEGNMGDYLRSLDMLIGRNDAVYFPAHGGPVREPQRFVKALIFHRRWRELEVLEALRAGATSIGDMVPRIYNGLEPALVPAAALSVFATLEHLVEKQLVAATRPGSLDMAQEFALLG
;
A
#
# COMPACT_ATOMS: atom_id res chain seq x y z
N MET A 1 -11.76 -8.22 13.51
CA MET A 1 -12.45 -7.65 12.34
C MET A 1 -13.60 -8.58 11.96
N PRO A 2 -14.80 -8.39 12.52
CA PRO A 2 -15.99 -8.99 11.94
C PRO A 2 -16.25 -8.34 10.58
N PHE A 3 -16.68 -9.15 9.62
CA PHE A 3 -17.23 -8.75 8.33
C PHE A 3 -17.95 -9.96 7.73
N GLU A 4 -18.74 -9.72 6.70
CA GLU A 4 -19.40 -10.71 5.87
C GLU A 4 -19.07 -10.36 4.41
N TYR A 5 -18.59 -11.34 3.62
CA TYR A 5 -18.39 -11.09 2.19
C TYR A 5 -19.73 -10.73 1.53
N GLY A 6 -19.67 -9.90 0.51
CA GLY A 6 -20.87 -9.49 -0.21
C GLY A 6 -21.71 -8.41 0.47
N LYS A 7 -21.25 -7.84 1.59
CA LYS A 7 -22.02 -6.88 2.37
C LYS A 7 -21.33 -5.52 2.49
N LEU A 8 -22.09 -4.45 2.21
CA LEU A 8 -21.69 -3.08 2.52
C LEU A 8 -21.99 -2.79 4.00
N GLU A 9 -20.95 -2.80 4.82
CA GLU A 9 -21.05 -2.64 6.27
C GLU A 9 -20.67 -1.20 6.68
N ARG A 10 -21.50 -0.55 7.51
CA ARG A 10 -21.14 0.74 8.13
C ARG A 10 -20.12 0.50 9.25
N ILE A 11 -18.96 1.12 9.15
CA ILE A 11 -17.84 0.92 10.09
C ILE A 11 -17.49 2.17 10.92
N ALA A 12 -17.94 3.34 10.47
CA ALA A 12 -17.88 4.62 11.17
C ALA A 12 -18.96 5.57 10.63
N PRO A 13 -19.23 6.71 11.27
CA PRO A 13 -20.06 7.77 10.69
C PRO A 13 -19.54 8.15 9.29
N GLY A 14 -20.43 8.21 8.29
CA GLY A 14 -20.06 8.52 6.90
C GLY A 14 -19.15 7.51 6.19
N VAL A 15 -18.79 6.38 6.80
CA VAL A 15 -17.86 5.39 6.21
C VAL A 15 -18.45 3.98 6.25
N ARG A 16 -18.48 3.37 5.07
CA ARG A 16 -18.89 1.98 4.86
C ARG A 16 -17.76 1.21 4.17
N ARG A 17 -17.83 -0.12 4.20
CA ARG A 17 -16.82 -1.00 3.66
C ARG A 17 -17.43 -2.27 3.07
N ILE A 18 -16.89 -2.70 1.93
CA ILE A 18 -17.01 -4.07 1.41
C ILE A 18 -15.63 -4.72 1.49
N VAL A 19 -15.54 -5.95 1.96
CA VAL A 19 -14.33 -6.76 1.81
C VAL A 19 -14.46 -7.54 0.51
N CYS A 20 -13.58 -7.28 -0.45
CA CYS A 20 -13.53 -7.99 -1.73
C CYS A 20 -13.17 -9.46 -1.49
N GLU A 21 -13.75 -10.39 -2.26
CA GLU A 21 -13.49 -11.83 -2.11
C GLU A 21 -12.22 -12.26 -2.85
N ASN A 22 -11.09 -11.68 -2.48
CA ASN A 22 -9.77 -11.96 -3.03
C ASN A 22 -8.75 -12.30 -1.93
N PRO A 23 -9.01 -13.27 -1.03
CA PRO A 23 -8.08 -13.62 0.03
C PRO A 23 -6.77 -14.20 -0.52
N GLY A 24 -5.67 -13.92 0.16
CA GLY A 24 -4.37 -14.40 -0.29
C GLY A 24 -3.21 -13.93 0.59
N PRO A 25 -1.97 -14.37 0.27
CA PRO A 25 -0.77 -14.02 1.03
C PRO A 25 -0.45 -12.52 1.07
N PHE A 26 -0.98 -11.73 0.14
CA PHE A 26 -0.77 -10.28 0.07
C PHE A 26 -1.99 -9.48 0.53
N THR A 27 -3.19 -10.02 0.33
CA THR A 27 -4.46 -9.33 0.58
C THR A 27 -5.14 -9.79 1.88
N PHE A 28 -4.56 -10.76 2.60
CA PHE A 28 -5.14 -11.38 3.79
C PHE A 28 -6.51 -12.01 3.52
N LYS A 29 -7.58 -11.34 3.95
CA LYS A 29 -8.97 -11.75 3.72
C LYS A 29 -9.59 -11.03 2.51
N GLY A 30 -8.85 -10.15 1.85
CA GLY A 30 -9.29 -9.37 0.71
C GLY A 30 -9.01 -7.88 0.87
N THR A 31 -9.20 -7.15 -0.23
CA THR A 31 -9.09 -5.69 -0.29
C THR A 31 -10.33 -5.06 0.34
N ASN A 32 -10.14 -4.03 1.17
CA ASN A 32 -11.20 -3.23 1.74
C ASN A 32 -11.55 -2.11 0.77
N LEU A 33 -12.67 -2.26 0.05
CA LEU A 33 -13.30 -1.16 -0.68
C LEU A 33 -14.05 -0.29 0.31
N TYR A 34 -13.70 0.99 0.40
CA TYR A 34 -14.38 1.95 1.29
C TYR A 34 -15.36 2.83 0.52
N VAL A 35 -16.49 3.13 1.15
CA VAL A 35 -17.48 4.09 0.64
C VAL A 35 -17.60 5.23 1.64
N VAL A 36 -17.34 6.45 1.18
CA VAL A 36 -17.26 7.66 2.03
C VAL A 36 -18.29 8.69 1.58
N GLY A 37 -18.96 9.31 2.57
CA GLY A 37 -20.01 10.30 2.34
C GLY A 37 -21.40 9.66 2.30
N GLU A 38 -22.40 10.46 1.91
CA GLU A 38 -23.81 10.12 1.72
C GLU A 38 -24.37 10.85 0.48
N GLY A 39 -25.31 10.21 -0.22
CA GLY A 39 -25.86 10.73 -1.49
C GLY A 39 -24.90 10.46 -2.65
N ASP A 40 -24.07 11.45 -2.95
CA ASP A 40 -22.95 11.33 -3.88
C ASP A 40 -21.71 10.90 -3.09
N VAL A 41 -21.24 9.67 -3.34
CA VAL A 41 -20.23 9.02 -2.50
C VAL A 41 -18.90 8.82 -3.23
N ALA A 42 -17.82 8.76 -2.47
CA ALA A 42 -16.53 8.29 -2.95
C ALA A 42 -16.35 6.79 -2.69
N ALA A 43 -15.91 6.05 -3.70
CA ALA A 43 -15.43 4.68 -3.57
C ALA A 43 -13.90 4.69 -3.60
N ILE A 44 -13.26 4.29 -2.49
CA ILE A 44 -11.80 4.18 -2.36
C ILE A 44 -11.40 2.71 -2.57
N ASP A 45 -10.47 2.48 -3.50
CA ASP A 45 -9.93 1.17 -3.89
C ASP A 45 -11.03 0.14 -4.25
N PRO A 46 -11.59 0.21 -5.48
CA PRO A 46 -12.71 -0.62 -5.90
C PRO A 46 -12.41 -2.13 -5.98
N GLY A 47 -11.17 -2.53 -5.72
CA GLY A 47 -10.79 -3.92 -5.60
C GLY A 47 -10.22 -4.51 -6.90
N PRO A 48 -10.00 -5.83 -6.93
CA PRO A 48 -9.44 -6.53 -8.08
C PRO A 48 -10.39 -6.55 -9.28
N ALA A 49 -9.86 -6.85 -10.46
CA ALA A 49 -10.66 -7.12 -11.65
C ALA A 49 -11.63 -8.31 -11.44
N GLY A 50 -12.71 -8.36 -12.21
CA GLY A 50 -13.76 -9.38 -12.12
C GLY A 50 -15.11 -8.84 -11.62
N GLY A 51 -15.10 -7.73 -10.87
CA GLY A 51 -16.26 -6.84 -10.73
C GLY A 51 -17.41 -7.30 -9.82
N ALA A 52 -17.36 -8.48 -9.19
CA ALA A 52 -18.44 -8.94 -8.31
C ALA A 52 -18.71 -7.94 -7.15
N GLN A 53 -17.67 -7.36 -6.56
CA GLN A 53 -17.79 -6.31 -5.56
C GLN A 53 -18.38 -5.00 -6.11
N VAL A 54 -18.22 -4.72 -7.41
CA VAL A 54 -18.80 -3.55 -8.07
C VAL A 54 -20.31 -3.72 -8.21
N ASP A 55 -20.78 -4.92 -8.58
CA ASP A 55 -22.21 -5.22 -8.60
C ASP A 55 -22.83 -5.04 -7.21
N LEU A 56 -22.22 -5.64 -6.20
CA LEU A 56 -22.66 -5.54 -4.81
C LEU A 56 -22.71 -4.09 -4.31
N LEU A 57 -21.68 -3.30 -4.64
CA LEU A 57 -21.63 -1.88 -4.31
C LEU A 57 -22.79 -1.12 -4.95
N LEU A 58 -22.96 -1.26 -6.27
CA LEU A 58 -23.98 -0.49 -6.99
C LEU A 58 -25.40 -0.90 -6.60
N ASP A 59 -25.64 -2.19 -6.35
CA ASP A 59 -26.95 -2.65 -5.89
C ASP A 59 -27.26 -2.17 -4.46
N ALA A 60 -26.26 -2.16 -3.56
CA ALA A 60 -26.44 -1.62 -2.21
C ALA A 60 -26.73 -0.11 -2.23
N LEU A 61 -26.01 0.67 -3.04
CA LEU A 61 -26.22 2.13 -3.14
C LEU A 61 -27.55 2.49 -3.80
N ARG A 62 -28.01 1.71 -4.78
CA ARG A 62 -29.34 1.90 -5.39
C ARG A 62 -30.48 1.80 -4.38
N GLN A 63 -30.36 0.92 -3.39
CA GLN A 63 -31.38 0.74 -2.34
C GLN A 63 -31.52 1.96 -1.43
N THR A 64 -30.48 2.77 -1.32
CA THR A 64 -30.46 4.00 -0.51
C THR A 64 -30.58 5.28 -1.35
N GLY A 65 -30.70 5.15 -2.68
CA GLY A 65 -30.76 6.29 -3.60
C GLY A 65 -29.41 7.01 -3.76
N GLU A 66 -28.32 6.36 -3.39
CA GLU A 66 -26.96 6.90 -3.48
C GLU A 66 -26.28 6.50 -4.79
N ARG A 67 -25.25 7.24 -5.19
CA ARG A 67 -24.45 6.92 -6.38
C ARG A 67 -22.97 7.19 -6.15
N VAL A 68 -22.13 6.38 -6.77
CA VAL A 68 -20.68 6.64 -6.82
C VAL A 68 -20.46 7.85 -7.71
N ALA A 69 -19.93 8.93 -7.13
CA ALA A 69 -19.56 10.16 -7.82
C ALA A 69 -18.03 10.31 -7.95
N HIS A 70 -17.25 9.59 -7.13
CA HIS A 70 -15.79 9.64 -7.16
C HIS A 70 -15.20 8.23 -7.01
N ILE A 71 -14.24 7.89 -7.86
CA ILE A 71 -13.47 6.64 -7.76
C ILE A 71 -12.04 7.03 -7.38
N ILE A 72 -11.62 6.72 -6.16
CA ILE A 72 -10.35 7.18 -5.60
C ILE A 72 -9.44 5.96 -5.43
N LEU A 73 -8.21 6.05 -5.93
CA LEU A 73 -7.21 4.99 -5.77
C LEU A 73 -6.10 5.46 -4.84
N THR A 74 -5.75 4.61 -3.87
CA THR A 74 -4.56 4.79 -3.04
C THR A 74 -3.30 4.61 -3.88
N HIS A 75 -3.27 3.63 -4.77
CA HIS A 75 -2.18 3.39 -5.71
C HIS A 75 -2.61 2.44 -6.84
N CYS A 76 -1.72 2.21 -7.81
CA CYS A 76 -2.03 1.46 -9.02
C CYS A 76 -1.88 -0.08 -8.92
N HIS A 77 -1.77 -0.67 -7.72
CA HIS A 77 -1.73 -2.15 -7.63
C HIS A 77 -3.06 -2.78 -8.02
N ALA A 78 -2.99 -3.95 -8.64
CA ALA A 78 -4.12 -4.56 -9.35
C ALA A 78 -5.31 -4.93 -8.45
N ASP A 79 -5.05 -5.28 -7.20
CA ASP A 79 -6.08 -5.62 -6.23
C ASP A 79 -6.78 -4.39 -5.63
N HIS A 80 -6.26 -3.18 -5.87
CA HIS A 80 -6.92 -1.91 -5.53
C HIS A 80 -7.60 -1.29 -6.75
N SER A 81 -6.89 -1.28 -7.88
CA SER A 81 -7.24 -0.52 -9.08
C SER A 81 -7.97 -1.34 -10.16
N GLY A 82 -7.95 -2.67 -10.07
CA GLY A 82 -8.39 -3.56 -11.16
C GLY A 82 -9.86 -3.39 -11.56
N ALA A 83 -10.72 -2.99 -10.63
CA ALA A 83 -12.12 -2.70 -10.90
C ALA A 83 -12.44 -1.24 -11.27
N ALA A 84 -11.45 -0.33 -11.25
CA ALA A 84 -11.69 1.10 -11.43
C ALA A 84 -12.28 1.43 -12.81
N ALA A 85 -11.77 0.81 -13.88
CA ALA A 85 -12.29 1.03 -15.23
C ALA A 85 -13.76 0.56 -15.37
N ALA A 86 -14.08 -0.63 -14.86
CA ALA A 86 -15.44 -1.17 -14.90
C ALA A 86 -16.42 -0.33 -14.06
N LEU A 87 -15.99 0.13 -12.87
CA LEU A 87 -16.81 1.01 -12.04
C LEU A 87 -17.05 2.37 -12.73
N LYS A 88 -16.02 2.94 -13.37
CA LYS A 88 -16.13 4.18 -14.16
C LYS A 88 -17.10 4.04 -15.32
N GLU A 89 -17.00 2.97 -16.11
CA GLU A 89 -17.89 2.72 -17.25
C GLU A 89 -19.37 2.69 -16.82
N ARG A 90 -19.65 2.09 -15.66
CA ARG A 90 -21.02 1.92 -15.16
C ARG A 90 -21.61 3.13 -14.46
N THR A 91 -20.78 4.06 -13.99
CA THR A 91 -21.22 5.18 -13.14
C THR A 91 -20.97 6.55 -13.78
N GLY A 92 -20.03 6.64 -14.72
CA GLY A 92 -19.52 7.90 -15.26
C GLY A 92 -18.67 8.70 -14.26
N ALA A 93 -18.39 8.16 -13.07
CA ALA A 93 -17.62 8.85 -12.04
C ALA A 93 -16.14 9.02 -12.45
N PRO A 94 -15.54 10.21 -12.28
CA PRO A 94 -14.12 10.41 -12.54
C PRO A 94 -13.23 9.60 -11.58
N THR A 95 -12.06 9.21 -12.09
CA THR A 95 -11.00 8.57 -11.31
C THR A 95 -10.01 9.59 -10.75
N TYR A 96 -9.61 9.38 -9.50
CA TYR A 96 -8.67 10.19 -8.73
C TYR A 96 -7.53 9.33 -8.21
N GLY A 97 -6.32 9.88 -8.20
CA GLY A 97 -5.13 9.21 -7.67
C GLY A 97 -3.85 9.87 -8.20
N MET A 98 -2.70 9.41 -7.73
CA MET A 98 -1.42 9.96 -8.19
C MET A 98 -0.96 9.27 -9.47
N ALA A 99 -0.69 10.07 -10.51
CA ALA A 99 -0.22 9.54 -11.78
C ALA A 99 1.20 8.99 -11.66
N ARG A 100 1.44 7.83 -12.28
CA ARG A 100 2.79 7.30 -12.51
C ARG A 100 3.42 7.87 -13.76
N LYS A 101 4.75 7.80 -13.83
CA LYS A 101 5.47 8.04 -15.08
C LYS A 101 5.14 6.92 -16.07
N ILE A 102 4.90 7.29 -17.33
CA ILE A 102 4.49 6.35 -18.40
C ILE A 102 5.57 5.29 -18.68
N ASP A 103 6.84 5.64 -18.45
CA ASP A 103 8.01 4.77 -18.65
C ASP A 103 8.44 4.02 -17.38
N ASP A 104 7.61 3.98 -16.34
CA ASP A 104 7.89 3.22 -15.13
C ASP A 104 8.08 1.73 -15.48
N PRO A 105 9.28 1.16 -15.23
CA PRO A 105 9.64 -0.17 -15.69
C PRO A 105 8.82 -1.28 -15.06
N VAL A 106 8.03 -1.03 -14.02
CA VAL A 106 7.17 -2.04 -13.37
C VAL A 106 5.76 -2.12 -13.95
N ILE A 107 5.33 -1.11 -14.73
CA ILE A 107 3.99 -1.09 -15.32
C ILE A 107 3.82 -2.27 -16.28
N GLY A 108 2.71 -3.00 -16.13
CA GLY A 108 2.40 -4.16 -16.97
C GLY A 108 3.27 -5.39 -16.70
N LYS A 109 4.13 -5.36 -15.66
CA LYS A 109 4.84 -6.55 -15.20
C LYS A 109 3.98 -7.38 -14.25
N ARG A 110 4.31 -8.66 -14.15
CA ARG A 110 3.70 -9.58 -13.20
C ARG A 110 4.31 -9.39 -11.81
N GLY A 111 3.46 -9.51 -10.80
CA GLY A 111 3.83 -9.31 -9.40
C GLY A 111 4.41 -10.58 -8.80
N PRO A 112 4.81 -10.55 -7.52
CA PRO A 112 5.30 -11.72 -6.80
C PRO A 112 4.33 -12.92 -6.79
N SER A 113 3.02 -12.67 -6.98
CA SER A 113 1.97 -13.68 -7.10
C SER A 113 1.80 -14.25 -8.52
N GLY A 114 2.52 -13.72 -9.52
CA GLY A 114 2.45 -14.14 -10.92
C GLY A 114 1.29 -13.54 -11.73
N GLY A 115 0.40 -12.75 -11.12
CA GLY A 115 -0.66 -11.98 -11.79
C GLY A 115 -0.26 -10.55 -12.12
N ASP A 116 -1.18 -9.77 -12.70
CA ASP A 116 -0.98 -8.34 -12.93
C ASP A 116 -0.64 -7.63 -11.62
N PHE A 117 0.42 -6.80 -11.63
CA PHE A 117 0.90 -6.13 -10.43
C PHE A 117 0.48 -4.68 -10.40
N VAL A 118 0.98 -3.89 -11.36
CA VAL A 118 0.71 -2.47 -11.49
C VAL A 118 -0.10 -2.27 -12.78
N ILE A 119 -1.32 -1.79 -12.61
CA ILE A 119 -2.22 -1.47 -13.71
C ILE A 119 -2.01 -0.01 -14.10
N PRO A 120 -1.74 0.31 -15.37
CA PRO A 120 -1.70 1.70 -15.81
C PRO A 120 -3.11 2.31 -15.70
N VAL A 121 -3.28 3.24 -14.77
CA VAL A 121 -4.52 4.01 -14.62
C VAL A 121 -4.30 5.43 -15.15
N ALA A 122 -5.07 5.81 -16.16
CA ALA A 122 -5.19 7.20 -16.57
C ALA A 122 -6.24 7.87 -15.65
N PHE A 123 -5.76 8.69 -14.71
CA PHE A 123 -6.62 9.44 -13.80
C PHE A 123 -7.27 10.61 -14.52
N ASP A 124 -8.59 10.76 -14.42
CA ASP A 124 -9.29 11.96 -14.90
C ASP A 124 -8.87 13.19 -14.10
N VAL A 125 -8.64 12.99 -12.80
CA VAL A 125 -8.19 14.02 -11.86
C VAL A 125 -6.94 13.52 -11.14
N PRO A 126 -5.74 13.81 -11.66
CA PRO A 126 -4.51 13.46 -10.97
C PRO A 126 -4.38 14.24 -9.65
N LEU A 127 -3.88 13.59 -8.62
CA LEU A 127 -3.69 14.14 -7.28
C LEU A 127 -2.22 14.17 -6.87
N LEU A 128 -1.87 15.16 -6.07
CA LEU A 128 -0.61 15.31 -5.36
C LEU A 128 -0.84 15.36 -3.84
N HIS A 129 0.26 15.43 -3.08
CA HIS A 129 0.18 15.67 -1.63
C HIS A 129 -0.61 16.96 -1.33
N ALA A 130 -1.48 16.89 -0.31
CA ALA A 130 -2.36 17.97 0.15
C ALA A 130 -3.49 18.40 -0.80
N ASP A 131 -3.63 17.78 -1.98
CA ASP A 131 -4.83 17.96 -2.79
C ASP A 131 -6.07 17.44 -2.07
N THR A 132 -7.23 17.95 -2.47
CA THR A 132 -8.51 17.67 -1.79
C THR A 132 -9.55 17.18 -2.78
N VAL A 133 -10.22 16.09 -2.44
CA VAL A 133 -11.42 15.59 -3.13
C VAL A 133 -12.61 15.84 -2.21
N ARG A 134 -13.63 16.54 -2.70
CA ARG A 134 -14.78 16.93 -1.86
C ARG A 134 -16.10 16.85 -2.61
N ASP A 135 -17.13 16.55 -1.85
CA ASP A 135 -18.54 16.66 -2.22
C ASP A 135 -19.31 17.27 -1.03
N ALA A 136 -20.63 17.34 -1.08
CA ALA A 136 -21.48 17.92 -0.05
C ALA A 136 -21.38 17.20 1.30
N SER A 137 -21.10 15.90 1.30
CA SER A 137 -21.14 15.04 2.50
C SER A 137 -19.78 14.56 2.99
N PHE A 138 -18.69 14.88 2.28
CA PHE A 138 -17.34 14.50 2.68
C PHE A 138 -16.27 15.42 2.07
N GLU A 139 -15.11 15.43 2.72
CA GLU A 139 -13.87 16.01 2.20
C GLU A 139 -12.69 15.11 2.54
N LEU A 140 -11.88 14.75 1.54
CA LEU A 140 -10.71 13.88 1.67
C LEU A 140 -9.46 14.63 1.25
N HIS A 141 -8.46 14.69 2.12
CA HIS A 141 -7.14 15.24 1.82
C HIS A 141 -6.16 14.13 1.47
N ALA A 142 -5.49 14.26 0.32
CA ALA A 142 -4.44 13.34 -0.11
C ALA A 142 -3.17 13.55 0.72
N VAL A 143 -2.57 12.46 1.17
CA VAL A 143 -1.32 12.43 1.93
C VAL A 143 -0.38 11.47 1.21
N HIS A 144 0.56 12.00 0.44
CA HIS A 144 1.55 11.19 -0.27
C HIS A 144 2.44 10.42 0.71
N THR A 145 2.43 9.10 0.58
CA THR A 145 3.16 8.16 1.45
C THR A 145 3.91 7.13 0.59
N PRO A 146 4.92 7.55 -0.19
CA PRO A 146 5.67 6.63 -1.03
C PRO A 146 6.42 5.59 -0.19
N GLY A 147 6.81 4.50 -0.84
CA GLY A 147 7.69 3.49 -0.27
C GLY A 147 7.19 2.07 -0.45
N HIS A 148 5.88 1.82 -0.28
CA HIS A 148 5.26 0.59 -0.78
C HIS A 148 5.17 0.63 -2.31
N ALA A 149 4.70 1.77 -2.82
CA ALA A 149 4.60 2.14 -4.22
C ALA A 149 4.93 3.64 -4.35
N PRO A 150 5.48 4.11 -5.48
CA PRO A 150 5.89 5.52 -5.64
C PRO A 150 4.69 6.49 -5.71
N ASP A 151 3.54 6.00 -6.18
CA ASP A 151 2.28 6.73 -6.35
C ASP A 151 1.33 6.60 -5.15
N HIS A 152 1.79 6.03 -4.03
CA HIS A 152 0.90 5.73 -2.92
C HIS A 152 0.41 6.99 -2.19
N LEU A 153 -0.91 7.15 -2.10
CA LEU A 153 -1.62 8.15 -1.32
C LEU A 153 -2.40 7.49 -0.18
N CYS A 154 -2.24 8.01 1.03
CA CYS A 154 -3.27 7.90 2.06
C CYS A 154 -4.33 9.00 1.87
N PHE A 155 -5.54 8.81 2.39
CA PHE A 155 -6.60 9.83 2.36
C PHE A 155 -7.15 10.13 3.74
N ARG A 156 -7.15 11.41 4.13
CA ARG A 156 -7.62 11.88 5.43
C ARG A 156 -9.01 12.50 5.30
N LEU A 157 -10.00 11.99 6.02
CA LEU A 157 -11.35 12.57 6.06
C LEU A 157 -11.36 13.88 6.87
N ALA A 158 -11.85 15.01 6.37
CA ALA A 158 -11.70 16.32 7.00
C ALA A 158 -12.33 16.43 8.40
N ASP A 159 -13.48 15.77 8.62
CA ASP A 159 -14.23 15.76 9.89
C ASP A 159 -13.51 15.03 11.04
N GLY A 160 -12.23 14.69 10.84
CA GLY A 160 -11.31 14.61 11.96
C GLY A 160 -11.44 13.32 12.78
N ASP A 161 -10.85 12.22 12.31
CA ASP A 161 -10.12 11.19 13.08
C ASP A 161 -9.72 9.93 12.27
N ILE A 162 -10.08 9.88 10.99
CA ILE A 162 -9.94 8.70 10.13
C ILE A 162 -8.94 8.95 9.01
N LEU A 163 -7.94 8.08 8.88
CA LEU A 163 -7.07 7.99 7.71
C LEU A 163 -7.30 6.66 6.98
N PHE A 164 -7.57 6.72 5.69
CA PHE A 164 -7.50 5.55 4.81
C PHE A 164 -6.03 5.34 4.43
N SER A 165 -5.38 4.34 5.03
CA SER A 165 -3.92 4.18 4.97
C SER A 165 -3.41 3.35 3.80
N GLY A 166 -4.31 2.82 2.97
CA GLY A 166 -3.98 1.89 1.89
C GLY A 166 -3.08 0.77 2.41
N ASP A 167 -1.97 0.57 1.71
CA ASP A 167 -0.94 -0.43 2.00
C ASP A 167 0.29 0.14 2.69
N THR A 168 0.33 1.45 2.97
CA THR A 168 1.41 2.04 3.78
C THR A 168 1.40 1.48 5.20
N VAL A 169 0.22 1.39 5.81
CA VAL A 169 0.02 0.78 7.13
C VAL A 169 -1.15 -0.18 7.05
N MET A 170 -0.87 -1.49 7.19
CA MET A 170 -1.90 -2.55 7.13
C MET A 170 -2.25 -3.08 8.52
N GLY A 171 -3.49 -3.55 8.69
CA GLY A 171 -4.02 -4.00 9.99
C GLY A 171 -3.78 -5.47 10.32
N TRP A 172 -2.89 -6.15 9.60
CA TRP A 172 -2.66 -7.60 9.74
C TRP A 172 -1.19 -8.03 9.62
N ASN A 173 -0.37 -7.25 8.90
CA ASN A 173 1.05 -7.51 8.69
C ASN A 173 1.79 -6.21 8.35
N THR A 174 3.13 -6.26 8.26
CA THR A 174 3.92 -5.14 7.74
C THR A 174 3.73 -4.98 6.23
N SER A 175 3.79 -3.74 5.72
CA SER A 175 3.74 -3.47 4.27
C SER A 175 4.83 -4.21 3.50
N VAL A 176 4.57 -4.63 2.26
CA VAL A 176 5.62 -5.12 1.38
C VAL A 176 6.39 -3.92 0.84
N VAL A 177 7.71 -3.92 0.96
CA VAL A 177 8.58 -2.89 0.38
C VAL A 177 9.64 -3.63 -0.43
N ALA A 178 9.47 -3.66 -1.74
CA ALA A 178 10.25 -4.51 -2.64
C ALA A 178 10.68 -3.73 -3.89
N PRO A 179 11.97 -3.41 -4.04
CA PRO A 179 12.49 -2.72 -5.21
C PRO A 179 12.27 -3.51 -6.51
N PRO A 180 12.16 -2.82 -7.67
CA PRO A 180 12.21 -1.37 -7.83
C PRO A 180 10.89 -0.66 -7.53
N GLU A 181 9.82 -1.40 -7.22
CA GLU A 181 8.50 -0.84 -6.95
C GLU A 181 8.45 -0.12 -5.60
N GLY A 182 8.97 -0.76 -4.56
CA GLY A 182 9.07 -0.19 -3.23
C GLY A 182 10.46 0.39 -2.94
N ASN A 183 10.50 1.42 -2.11
CA ASN A 183 11.73 2.04 -1.60
C ASN A 183 11.67 2.16 -0.07
N MET A 184 12.63 1.57 0.64
CA MET A 184 12.62 1.54 2.11
C MET A 184 12.89 2.91 2.74
N GLY A 185 13.70 3.76 2.11
CA GLY A 185 13.94 5.12 2.57
C GLY A 185 12.69 5.98 2.50
N ASP A 186 11.97 5.94 1.39
CA ASP A 186 10.67 6.59 1.23
C ASP A 186 9.65 6.05 2.23
N TYR A 187 9.60 4.72 2.41
CA TYR A 187 8.69 4.11 3.36
C TYR A 187 8.92 4.61 4.79
N LEU A 188 10.18 4.65 5.25
CA LEU A 188 10.53 5.16 6.58
C LEU A 188 10.21 6.66 6.72
N ARG A 189 10.46 7.48 5.69
CA ARG A 189 10.07 8.90 5.68
C ARG A 189 8.55 9.06 5.78
N SER A 190 7.78 8.23 5.07
CA SER A 190 6.33 8.19 5.15
C SER A 190 5.85 7.82 6.55
N LEU A 191 6.45 6.80 7.18
CA LEU A 191 6.12 6.43 8.56
C LEU A 191 6.49 7.53 9.57
N ASP A 192 7.63 8.20 9.40
CA ASP A 192 8.06 9.34 10.24
C ASP A 192 7.13 10.56 10.08
N MET A 193 6.52 10.75 8.91
CA MET A 193 5.43 11.72 8.75
C MET A 193 4.17 11.27 9.49
N LEU A 194 3.76 9.99 9.31
CA LEU A 194 2.53 9.46 9.90
C LEU A 194 2.55 9.44 11.43
N ILE A 195 3.71 9.17 12.06
CA ILE A 195 3.83 9.20 13.54
C ILE A 195 3.63 10.61 14.12
N GLY A 196 3.88 11.66 13.34
CA GLY A 196 3.64 13.05 13.72
C GLY A 196 2.18 13.50 13.61
N ARG A 197 1.29 12.63 13.10
CA ARG A 197 -0.14 12.92 12.94
C ARG A 197 -0.94 12.47 14.16
N ASN A 198 -2.10 13.08 14.34
CA ASN A 198 -3.03 12.80 15.45
C ASN A 198 -4.34 12.18 14.97
N ASP A 199 -4.30 11.34 13.93
CA ASP A 199 -5.49 10.59 13.51
C ASP A 199 -5.81 9.51 14.56
N ALA A 200 -7.09 9.27 14.88
CA ALA A 200 -7.50 8.32 15.90
C ALA A 200 -7.59 6.86 15.39
N VAL A 201 -7.85 6.67 14.09
CA VAL A 201 -7.95 5.34 13.49
C VAL A 201 -7.44 5.34 12.05
N TYR A 202 -6.70 4.29 11.69
CA TYR A 202 -6.42 3.98 10.30
C TYR A 202 -7.34 2.86 9.79
N PHE A 203 -7.88 3.07 8.60
CA PHE A 203 -8.61 2.09 7.81
C PHE A 203 -7.71 1.63 6.65
N PRO A 204 -7.03 0.47 6.80
CA PRO A 204 -6.09 -0.03 5.81
C PRO A 204 -6.82 -0.71 4.65
N ALA A 205 -6.19 -0.82 3.49
CA ALA A 205 -6.75 -1.63 2.42
C ALA A 205 -6.80 -3.12 2.78
N HIS A 206 -5.93 -3.60 3.67
CA HIS A 206 -5.97 -4.97 4.16
C HIS A 206 -6.00 -5.08 5.68
N GLY A 207 -6.84 -5.99 6.18
CA GLY A 207 -6.97 -6.27 7.61
C GLY A 207 -7.95 -5.36 8.34
N GLY A 208 -7.87 -5.40 9.67
CA GLY A 208 -8.77 -4.65 10.55
C GLY A 208 -8.35 -3.20 10.76
N PRO A 209 -9.22 -2.37 11.39
CA PRO A 209 -8.85 -1.01 11.75
C PRO A 209 -7.67 -0.99 12.74
N VAL A 210 -6.75 -0.04 12.54
CA VAL A 210 -5.66 0.25 13.47
C VAL A 210 -6.10 1.38 14.41
N ARG A 211 -6.43 1.04 15.66
CA ARG A 211 -7.01 1.97 16.65
C ARG A 211 -5.99 2.68 17.54
N GLU A 212 -4.72 2.28 17.48
CA GLU A 212 -3.59 2.98 18.12
C GLU A 212 -2.55 3.30 17.04
N PRO A 213 -2.85 4.19 16.06
CA PRO A 213 -2.01 4.37 14.87
C PRO A 213 -0.56 4.70 15.20
N GLN A 214 -0.32 5.64 16.11
CA GLN A 214 1.02 6.11 16.47
C GLN A 214 1.85 5.00 17.11
N ARG A 215 1.22 4.19 17.98
CA ARG A 215 1.87 3.02 18.58
C ARG A 215 2.23 1.99 17.53
N PHE A 216 1.31 1.72 16.59
CA PHE A 216 1.52 0.73 15.54
C PHE A 216 2.59 1.18 14.54
N VAL A 217 2.54 2.43 14.08
CA VAL A 217 3.57 3.04 13.21
C VAL A 217 4.94 3.01 13.87
N LYS A 218 5.04 3.33 15.17
CA LYS A 218 6.29 3.22 15.93
C LYS A 218 6.84 1.78 15.93
N ALA A 219 5.98 0.78 16.07
CA ALA A 219 6.38 -0.62 15.99
C ALA A 219 6.88 -1.01 14.60
N LEU A 220 6.26 -0.51 13.53
CA LEU A 220 6.71 -0.71 12.15
C LEU A 220 8.10 -0.09 11.92
N ILE A 221 8.31 1.15 12.37
CA ILE A 221 9.62 1.82 12.28
C ILE A 221 10.68 1.01 13.03
N PHE A 222 10.37 0.57 14.26
CA PHE A 222 11.29 -0.26 15.04
C PHE A 222 11.64 -1.56 14.32
N HIS A 223 10.64 -2.26 13.77
CA HIS A 223 10.86 -3.49 13.03
C HIS A 223 11.80 -3.29 11.83
N ARG A 224 11.63 -2.20 11.06
CA ARG A 224 12.51 -1.89 9.92
C ARG A 224 13.92 -1.51 10.34
N ARG A 225 14.08 -0.71 11.39
CA ARG A 225 15.40 -0.35 11.93
C ARG A 225 16.11 -1.56 12.54
N TRP A 226 15.37 -2.48 13.14
CA TRP A 226 15.93 -3.75 13.60
C TRP A 226 16.49 -4.57 12.43
N ARG A 227 15.75 -4.63 11.31
CA ARG A 227 16.22 -5.29 10.09
C ARG A 227 17.49 -4.66 9.52
N GLU A 228 17.62 -3.33 9.53
CA GLU A 228 18.87 -2.66 9.15
C GLU A 228 20.06 -3.12 10.00
N LEU A 229 19.88 -3.24 11.32
CA LEU A 229 20.93 -3.73 12.22
C LEU A 229 21.34 -5.17 11.89
N GLU A 230 20.37 -6.06 11.66
CA GLU A 230 20.63 -7.46 11.29
C GLU A 230 21.44 -7.56 9.97
N VAL A 231 21.14 -6.71 8.98
CA VAL A 231 21.91 -6.63 7.73
C VAL A 231 23.33 -6.11 7.95
N LEU A 232 23.49 -5.06 8.74
CA LEU A 232 24.81 -4.51 9.08
C LEU A 232 25.66 -5.52 9.86
N GLU A 233 25.08 -6.27 10.78
CA GLU A 233 25.75 -7.33 11.52
C GLU A 233 26.15 -8.50 10.61
N ALA A 234 25.29 -8.91 9.68
CA ALA A 234 25.62 -9.93 8.69
C ALA A 234 26.83 -9.52 7.84
N LEU A 235 26.87 -8.26 7.39
CA LEU A 235 28.01 -7.68 6.66
C LEU A 235 29.29 -7.68 7.51
N ARG A 236 29.23 -7.26 8.78
CA ARG A 236 30.39 -7.33 9.70
C ARG A 236 30.91 -8.75 9.88
N ALA A 237 30.01 -9.74 9.85
CA ALA A 237 30.32 -11.16 9.93
C ALA A 237 30.69 -11.78 8.57
N GLY A 238 30.97 -10.97 7.54
CA GLY A 238 31.49 -11.38 6.24
C GLY A 238 30.45 -11.91 5.24
N ALA A 239 29.15 -11.77 5.50
CA ALA A 239 28.12 -12.07 4.49
C ALA A 239 28.05 -10.91 3.50
N THR A 240 28.55 -11.10 2.28
CA THR A 240 28.62 -10.02 1.27
C THR A 240 27.47 -10.07 0.28
N SER A 241 26.77 -11.20 0.13
CA SER A 241 25.63 -11.33 -0.78
C SER A 241 24.29 -11.48 -0.04
N ILE A 242 23.18 -11.16 -0.70
CA ILE A 242 21.83 -11.39 -0.15
C ILE A 242 21.61 -12.87 0.17
N GLY A 243 22.13 -13.76 -0.68
CA GLY A 243 22.06 -15.21 -0.47
C GLY A 243 22.73 -15.67 0.82
N ASP A 244 23.80 -15.00 1.25
CA ASP A 244 24.49 -15.28 2.51
C ASP A 244 23.75 -14.67 3.71
N MET A 245 23.13 -13.51 3.53
CA MET A 245 22.44 -12.77 4.59
C MET A 245 21.10 -13.41 4.97
N VAL A 246 20.29 -13.83 3.99
CA VAL A 246 18.95 -14.38 4.25
C VAL A 246 18.95 -15.54 5.25
N PRO A 247 19.75 -16.61 5.10
CA PRO A 247 19.76 -17.71 6.07
C PRO A 247 20.29 -17.32 7.45
N ARG A 248 21.11 -16.26 7.57
CA ARG A 248 21.59 -15.74 8.85
C ARG A 248 20.52 -14.93 9.58
N ILE A 249 19.81 -14.09 8.85
CA ILE A 249 18.80 -13.18 9.40
C ILE A 249 17.48 -13.92 9.65
N TYR A 250 17.10 -14.84 8.76
CA TYR A 250 15.88 -15.64 8.84
C TYR A 250 16.21 -17.11 9.10
N ASN A 251 16.65 -17.41 10.33
CA ASN A 251 16.97 -18.78 10.72
C ASN A 251 15.73 -19.70 10.64
N GLY A 252 15.84 -20.84 9.95
CA GLY A 252 14.75 -21.81 9.82
C GLY A 252 13.61 -21.39 8.90
N LEU A 253 13.82 -20.40 8.02
CA LEU A 253 12.81 -19.93 7.07
C LEU A 253 12.40 -21.05 6.10
N GLU A 254 11.09 -21.20 5.90
CA GLU A 254 10.58 -22.13 4.89
C GLU A 254 11.06 -21.74 3.48
N PRO A 255 11.44 -22.71 2.62
CA PRO A 255 11.96 -22.42 1.29
C PRO A 255 11.07 -21.51 0.43
N ALA A 256 9.75 -21.63 0.58
CA ALA A 256 8.77 -20.83 -0.14
C ALA A 256 8.83 -19.32 0.21
N LEU A 257 9.35 -18.95 1.38
CA LEU A 257 9.43 -17.57 1.86
C LEU A 257 10.78 -16.90 1.57
N VAL A 258 11.79 -17.68 1.15
CA VAL A 258 13.14 -17.17 0.82
C VAL A 258 13.11 -16.04 -0.21
N PRO A 259 12.32 -16.09 -1.30
CA PRO A 259 12.27 -14.98 -2.27
C PRO A 259 11.78 -13.66 -1.65
N ALA A 260 10.75 -13.71 -0.80
CA ALA A 260 10.21 -12.53 -0.12
C ALA A 260 11.22 -11.96 0.89
N ALA A 261 11.90 -12.84 1.63
CA ALA A 261 12.99 -12.47 2.54
C ALA A 261 14.16 -11.78 1.79
N ALA A 262 14.54 -12.31 0.63
CA ALA A 262 15.60 -11.74 -0.19
C ALA A 262 15.23 -10.32 -0.69
N LEU A 263 13.98 -10.09 -1.10
CA LEU A 263 13.50 -8.75 -1.48
C LEU A 263 13.52 -7.78 -0.29
N SER A 264 13.15 -8.23 0.90
CA SER A 264 13.22 -7.39 2.11
C SER A 264 14.65 -7.02 2.48
N VAL A 265 15.60 -7.94 2.34
CA VAL A 265 17.04 -7.66 2.54
C VAL A 265 17.54 -6.70 1.47
N PHE A 266 17.14 -6.89 0.20
CA PHE A 266 17.52 -6.00 -0.89
C PHE A 266 17.06 -4.57 -0.65
N ALA A 267 15.79 -4.36 -0.30
CA ALA A 267 15.23 -3.05 0.04
C ALA A 267 16.00 -2.35 1.17
N THR A 268 16.44 -3.14 2.15
CA THR A 268 17.23 -2.66 3.29
C THR A 268 18.64 -2.24 2.84
N LEU A 269 19.28 -3.03 1.98
CA LEU A 269 20.60 -2.71 1.42
C LEU A 269 20.57 -1.45 0.56
N GLU A 270 19.58 -1.28 -0.32
CA GLU A 270 19.43 -0.05 -1.10
C GLU A 270 19.34 1.17 -0.19
N HIS A 271 18.55 1.10 0.89
CA HIS A 271 18.45 2.18 1.85
C HIS A 271 19.75 2.44 2.64
N LEU A 272 20.49 1.39 2.99
CA LEU A 272 21.81 1.54 3.63
C LEU A 272 22.85 2.15 2.68
N VAL A 273 22.73 1.89 1.37
CA VAL A 273 23.52 2.55 0.33
C VAL A 273 23.14 4.03 0.20
N GLU A 274 21.84 4.36 0.18
CA GLU A 274 21.37 5.76 0.23
C GLU A 274 21.93 6.51 1.44
N LYS A 275 22.01 5.84 2.61
CA LYS A 275 22.57 6.38 3.85
C LYS A 275 24.11 6.44 3.87
N GLN A 276 24.79 6.00 2.81
CA GLN A 276 26.25 5.93 2.73
C GLN A 276 26.89 5.10 3.85
N LEU A 277 26.20 4.06 4.31
CA LEU A 277 26.73 3.10 5.30
C LEU A 277 27.24 1.80 4.63
N VAL A 278 26.74 1.52 3.44
CA VAL A 278 27.05 0.33 2.65
C VAL A 278 27.31 0.77 1.21
N ALA A 279 28.15 0.05 0.47
CA ALA A 279 28.32 0.21 -0.97
C ALA A 279 28.25 -1.13 -1.68
N ALA A 280 27.71 -1.12 -2.90
CA ALA A 280 27.87 -2.23 -3.83
C ALA A 280 29.32 -2.30 -4.30
N THR A 281 29.88 -3.51 -4.40
CA THR A 281 31.28 -3.70 -4.82
C THR A 281 31.49 -3.52 -6.32
N ARG A 282 30.42 -3.64 -7.12
CA ARG A 282 30.44 -3.45 -8.57
C ARG A 282 29.75 -2.13 -8.94
N PRO A 283 30.31 -1.34 -9.89
CA PRO A 283 29.67 -0.11 -10.37
C PRO A 283 28.43 -0.44 -11.21
N GLY A 284 27.39 0.40 -11.12
CA GLY A 284 26.16 0.27 -11.89
C GLY A 284 24.89 0.43 -11.04
N SER A 285 23.73 0.10 -11.61
CA SER A 285 22.46 0.03 -10.90
C SER A 285 22.49 -1.10 -9.86
N LEU A 286 21.83 -0.89 -8.72
CA LEU A 286 21.70 -1.93 -7.69
C LEU A 286 20.81 -3.08 -8.18
N ASP A 287 21.20 -4.31 -7.88
CA ASP A 287 20.43 -5.51 -8.18
C ASP A 287 20.68 -6.61 -7.12
N MET A 288 19.84 -7.63 -7.12
CA MET A 288 19.91 -8.71 -6.12
C MET A 288 21.16 -9.61 -6.24
N ALA A 289 21.90 -9.55 -7.35
CA ALA A 289 23.12 -10.31 -7.59
C ALA A 289 24.39 -9.53 -7.23
N GLN A 290 24.24 -8.35 -6.62
CA GLN A 290 25.38 -7.59 -6.13
C GLN A 290 25.95 -8.18 -4.84
N GLU A 291 27.22 -7.86 -4.63
CA GLU A 291 27.87 -7.97 -3.33
C GLU A 291 27.97 -6.58 -2.71
N PHE A 292 27.94 -6.56 -1.38
CA PHE A 292 27.87 -5.35 -0.58
C PHE A 292 28.98 -5.36 0.48
N ALA A 293 29.49 -4.18 0.78
CA ALA A 293 30.50 -3.95 1.81
C ALA A 293 30.15 -2.73 2.66
N LEU A 294 30.56 -2.74 3.93
CA LEU A 294 30.43 -1.58 4.81
C LEU A 294 31.33 -0.45 4.33
N LEU A 295 30.82 0.76 4.38
CA LEU A 295 31.63 1.98 4.27
C LEU A 295 32.18 2.29 5.67
N GLY A 296 33.50 2.51 5.73
CA GLY A 296 34.26 2.71 6.99
C GLY A 296 33.99 4.05 7.67
#